data_AF-A0AA97D433-F1
#
_entry.id   AF-A0AA97D433-F1
#
_cell.length_a   1.000
_cell.length_b   1.000
_cell.length_c   1.000
_cell.angle_alpha   90.00
_cell.angle_beta   90.00
_cell.angle_gamma   90.00
#
_symmetry.space_group_name_H-M   'P 1'
#
loop_
_entity.id
_entity.type
_entity.pdbx_description
1 polymer ?
#
loop_
_entity_poly.entity_id
_entity_poly.type
_entity_poly.pdbx_seq_one_letter_code
_entity_poly.pdbx_strand_id
1 'polypeptide(L)'
;MIELSKAEFEVLDAVWINYPATASEVIARLSDDKEWHEKTIKTLLSRLVKKGALSFEKQGRQYNYTPCIAREEYTLKESQSFIERFFNGRIAPLVSGFAKSEQLSQHDIDELKKVIDDWEKQQK
;
A
#
# COMPACT_ATOMS: atom_id res chain seq x y z
N MET A 1 4.59 -13.43 5.00
CA MET A 1 4.20 -12.06 4.59
C MET A 1 2.69 -11.98 4.71
N ILE A 2 2.13 -10.87 5.16
CA ILE A 2 0.67 -10.74 5.22
C ILE A 2 0.16 -10.52 3.80
N GLU A 3 -0.49 -11.51 3.21
CA GLU A 3 -1.09 -11.35 1.88
C GLU A 3 -2.40 -10.59 1.98
N LEU A 4 -2.50 -9.45 1.31
CA LEU A 4 -3.71 -8.64 1.24
C LEU A 4 -4.34 -8.76 -0.14
N SER A 5 -5.65 -9.00 -0.17
CA SER A 5 -6.43 -8.76 -1.39
C SER A 5 -6.49 -7.26 -1.69
N LYS A 6 -6.80 -6.89 -2.93
CA LYS A 6 -6.98 -5.49 -3.34
C LYS A 6 -7.93 -4.73 -2.40
N ALA A 7 -9.05 -5.36 -2.03
CA ALA A 7 -10.04 -4.78 -1.12
C ALA A 7 -9.50 -4.59 0.32
N GLU A 8 -8.70 -5.54 0.82
CA GLU A 8 -8.08 -5.43 2.14
C GLU A 8 -6.99 -4.35 2.14
N PHE A 9 -6.20 -4.25 1.06
CA PHE A 9 -5.23 -3.19 0.89
C PHE A 9 -5.90 -1.81 0.87
N GLU A 10 -6.97 -1.62 0.09
CA GLU A 10 -7.70 -0.34 0.04
C GLU A 10 -8.23 0.07 1.43
N VAL A 11 -8.77 -0.88 2.21
CA VAL A 11 -9.21 -0.59 3.59
C VAL A 11 -8.05 -0.26 4.52
N LEU A 12 -6.93 -0.98 4.42
CA LEU A 12 -5.74 -0.70 5.22
C LEU A 12 -5.11 0.65 4.85
N ASP A 13 -5.12 1.00 3.56
CA ASP A 13 -4.64 2.28 3.04
C ASP A 13 -5.47 3.44 3.60
N ALA A 14 -6.79 3.29 3.64
CA ALA A 14 -7.67 4.25 4.31
C ALA A 14 -7.37 4.40 5.80
N VAL A 15 -6.94 3.34 6.50
CA VAL A 15 -6.51 3.44 7.90
C VAL A 15 -5.17 4.18 8.03
N TRP A 16 -4.19 3.91 7.14
CA TRP A 16 -2.88 4.57 7.16
C TRP A 16 -2.95 6.09 6.99
N ILE A 17 -3.98 6.64 6.34
CA ILE A 17 -4.17 8.10 6.20
C ILE A 17 -4.14 8.81 7.56
N ASN A 18 -4.82 8.25 8.56
CA ASN A 18 -4.82 8.78 9.92
C ASN A 18 -5.32 7.70 10.89
N TYR A 19 -4.50 7.29 11.86
CA TYR A 19 -4.80 6.25 12.83
C TYR A 19 -4.42 6.68 14.26
N PRO A 20 -5.08 6.16 15.31
CA PRO A 20 -6.15 5.16 15.29
C PRO A 20 -7.44 5.65 14.62
N ALA A 21 -8.18 4.76 13.95
CA ALA A 21 -9.39 5.12 13.20
C ALA A 21 -10.58 4.22 13.54
N THR A 22 -11.76 4.79 13.67
CA THR A 22 -13.03 4.06 13.78
C THR A 22 -13.47 3.49 12.44
N ALA A 23 -14.34 2.48 12.47
CA ALA A 23 -14.95 1.96 11.23
C ALA A 23 -15.69 3.06 10.44
N SER A 24 -16.34 4.01 11.12
CA SER A 24 -17.05 5.12 10.48
C SER A 24 -16.11 6.08 9.75
N GLU A 25 -14.95 6.38 10.33
CA GLU A 25 -13.93 7.21 9.67
C GLU A 25 -13.33 6.50 8.45
N VAL A 26 -13.06 5.19 8.56
CA VAL A 26 -12.59 4.39 7.42
C VAL A 26 -13.63 4.37 6.30
N ILE A 27 -14.91 4.24 6.64
CA ILE A 27 -16.00 4.30 5.65
C ILE A 27 -16.01 5.65 4.95
N ALA A 28 -15.99 6.75 5.71
CA ALA A 28 -15.99 8.10 5.15
C ALA A 28 -14.83 8.32 4.15
N ARG A 29 -13.64 7.77 4.45
CA ARG A 29 -12.46 7.86 3.57
C ARG A 29 -12.58 7.03 2.28
N LEU A 30 -13.39 5.97 2.28
CA LEU A 30 -13.56 5.07 1.13
C LEU A 30 -14.80 5.40 0.28
N SER A 31 -15.75 6.15 0.85
CA SER A 31 -17.02 6.47 0.20
C SER A 31 -16.91 7.44 -0.98
N ASP A 32 -15.81 8.19 -1.10
CA ASP A 32 -15.61 9.12 -2.22
C ASP A 32 -15.27 8.40 -3.54
N ASP A 33 -14.65 7.22 -3.47
CA ASP A 33 -14.16 6.50 -4.66
C ASP A 33 -15.09 5.35 -5.11
N LYS A 34 -15.88 4.76 -4.20
CA LYS A 34 -16.74 3.58 -4.48
C LYS A 34 -17.93 3.49 -3.51
N GLU A 35 -19.06 2.96 -3.98
CA GLU A 35 -20.22 2.58 -3.14
C GLU A 35 -19.93 1.30 -2.34
N TRP A 36 -19.12 1.41 -1.29
CA TRP A 36 -18.94 0.32 -0.33
C TRP A 36 -20.10 0.26 0.66
N HIS A 37 -20.72 -0.90 0.80
CA HIS A 37 -21.60 -1.15 1.94
C HIS A 37 -20.80 -1.21 3.25
N GLU A 38 -21.28 -0.53 4.29
CA GLU A 38 -20.66 -0.51 5.64
C GLU A 38 -20.33 -1.92 6.17
N LYS A 39 -21.22 -2.89 5.93
CA LYS A 39 -21.03 -4.30 6.34
C LYS A 39 -19.78 -4.92 5.69
N THR A 40 -19.47 -4.55 4.45
CA THR A 40 -18.30 -5.02 3.72
C THR A 40 -17.03 -4.47 4.37
N ILE A 41 -16.99 -3.17 4.66
CA ILE A 41 -15.82 -2.54 5.30
C ILE A 41 -15.58 -3.13 6.69
N LYS A 42 -16.62 -3.31 7.51
CA LYS A 42 -16.51 -4.00 8.81
C LYS A 42 -15.99 -5.43 8.69
N THR A 43 -16.41 -6.15 7.66
CA THR A 43 -15.90 -7.51 7.38
C THR A 43 -14.42 -7.48 7.02
N LEU A 44 -13.98 -6.53 6.19
CA LEU A 44 -12.57 -6.37 5.81
C LEU A 44 -11.68 -5.95 6.97
N LEU A 45 -12.15 -5.01 7.81
CA LEU A 45 -11.46 -4.65 9.06
C LEU A 45 -11.26 -5.87 9.97
N SER A 46 -12.28 -6.70 10.13
CA SER A 46 -12.16 -7.96 10.90
C SER A 46 -11.15 -8.92 10.28
N ARG A 47 -11.10 -9.05 8.94
CA ARG A 47 -10.12 -9.89 8.24
C ARG A 47 -8.69 -9.36 8.42
N LEU A 48 -8.49 -8.06 8.29
CA LEU A 48 -7.20 -7.41 8.52
C LEU A 48 -6.68 -7.62 9.94
N VAL A 49 -7.58 -7.55 10.94
CA VAL A 49 -7.24 -7.90 12.33
C VAL A 49 -6.85 -9.37 12.45
N LYS A 50 -7.62 -10.30 11.88
CA LYS A 50 -7.29 -11.73 11.89
C LYS A 50 -5.95 -12.04 11.22
N LYS A 51 -5.58 -11.29 10.20
CA LYS A 51 -4.30 -11.38 9.50
C LYS A 51 -3.14 -10.72 10.26
N GLY A 52 -3.42 -9.99 11.34
CA GLY A 52 -2.44 -9.23 12.10
C GLY A 52 -1.97 -7.94 11.43
N ALA A 53 -2.64 -7.49 10.37
CA ALA A 53 -2.32 -6.20 9.72
C ALA A 53 -2.86 -5.01 10.52
N LEU A 54 -3.93 -5.22 11.28
CA LEU A 54 -4.52 -4.25 12.20
C LEU A 54 -4.62 -4.84 13.60
N SER A 55 -4.55 -3.98 14.59
CA SER A 55 -5.05 -4.21 15.94
C SER A 55 -6.27 -3.31 16.17
N PHE A 56 -7.02 -3.58 17.23
CA PHE A 56 -8.07 -2.66 17.66
C PHE A 56 -8.10 -2.51 19.16
N GLU A 57 -8.53 -1.33 19.61
CA GLU A 57 -8.88 -1.06 20.99
C GLU A 57 -10.35 -0.69 21.08
N LYS A 58 -11.04 -1.19 22.12
CA LYS A 58 -12.43 -0.83 22.38
C LYS A 58 -12.49 0.40 23.27
N GLN A 59 -13.06 1.48 22.75
CA GLN A 59 -13.34 2.70 23.51
C GLN A 59 -14.86 2.91 23.59
N GLY A 60 -15.44 2.57 24.74
CA GLY A 60 -16.89 2.58 24.96
C GLY A 60 -17.63 1.63 24.00
N ARG A 61 -18.38 2.20 23.05
CA ARG A 61 -19.14 1.46 22.02
C ARG A 61 -18.43 1.37 20.67
N GLN A 62 -17.28 2.00 20.51
CA GLN A 62 -16.54 2.07 19.27
C GLN A 62 -15.27 1.22 19.32
N TYR A 63 -14.81 0.78 18.15
CA TYR A 63 -13.53 0.11 17.96
C TYR A 63 -12.62 1.06 17.17
N ASN A 64 -11.44 1.33 17.72
CA ASN A 64 -10.40 2.11 17.07
C ASN A 64 -9.34 1.15 16.54
N TYR A 65 -9.11 1.20 15.23
CA TYR A 65 -8.17 0.33 14.53
C TYR A 65 -6.82 1.03 14.35
N THR A 66 -5.74 0.29 14.57
CA THR A 66 -4.36 0.76 14.45
C THR A 66 -3.56 -0.20 13.57
N PRO A 67 -2.80 0.28 12.57
CA PRO A 67 -1.96 -0.57 11.75
C PRO A 67 -0.83 -1.19 12.57
N CYS A 68 -0.63 -2.49 12.38
CA CYS A 68 0.48 -3.24 12.97
C CYS A 68 1.67 -3.36 12.00
N ILE A 69 1.50 -2.88 10.77
CA ILE A 69 2.53 -2.87 9.73
C ILE A 69 2.69 -1.47 9.15
N ALA A 70 3.93 -1.06 8.91
CA ALA A 70 4.25 0.21 8.27
C ALA A 70 3.89 0.17 6.78
N ARG A 71 3.38 1.27 6.24
CA ARG A 71 2.97 1.38 4.84
C ARG A 71 4.15 1.17 3.91
N GLU A 72 5.25 1.86 4.19
CA GLU A 72 6.46 1.84 3.39
C GLU A 72 7.09 0.44 3.35
N GLU A 73 7.15 -0.22 4.52
CA GLU A 73 7.66 -1.59 4.62
C GLU A 73 6.79 -2.57 3.81
N TYR A 74 5.46 -2.46 3.94
CA TYR A 74 4.54 -3.32 3.21
C TYR A 74 4.66 -3.11 1.70
N THR A 75 4.60 -1.86 1.23
CA THR A 75 4.69 -1.51 -0.19
C THR A 75 6.03 -1.92 -0.80
N LEU A 76 7.14 -1.73 -0.08
CA LEU A 76 8.46 -2.16 -0.55
C LEU A 76 8.53 -3.68 -0.73
N LYS A 77 8.03 -4.42 0.26
CA LYS A 77 8.08 -5.89 0.27
C LYS A 77 7.18 -6.50 -0.81
N GLU A 78 5.98 -5.95 -1.01
CA GLU A 78 5.08 -6.34 -2.10
C GLU A 78 5.70 -6.00 -3.47
N SER A 79 6.33 -4.83 -3.59
CA SER A 79 7.02 -4.42 -4.82
C SER A 79 8.18 -5.38 -5.17
N GLN A 80 8.98 -5.78 -4.17
CA GLN A 80 10.02 -6.79 -4.35
C GLN A 80 9.44 -8.15 -4.79
N SER A 81 8.37 -8.60 -4.13
CA SER A 81 7.66 -9.84 -4.50
C SER A 81 7.12 -9.81 -5.93
N PHE A 82 6.56 -8.67 -6.33
CA PHE A 82 6.08 -8.43 -7.70
C PHE A 82 7.22 -8.50 -8.72
N ILE A 83 8.33 -7.79 -8.47
CA ILE A 83 9.50 -7.82 -9.35
C ILE A 83 10.10 -9.23 -9.44
N GLU A 84 10.17 -9.96 -8.33
CA GLU A 84 10.66 -11.33 -8.30
C GLU A 84 9.79 -12.24 -9.18
N ARG A 85 8.47 -12.19 -8.98
CA ARG A 85 7.51 -13.06 -9.66
C ARG A 85 7.36 -12.77 -11.15
N PHE A 86 7.34 -11.50 -11.56
CA PHE A 86 7.01 -11.11 -12.93
C PHE A 86 8.24 -10.75 -13.78
N PHE A 87 9.35 -10.39 -13.14
CA PHE A 87 10.56 -9.92 -13.82
C PHE A 87 11.83 -10.66 -13.38
N ASN A 88 11.69 -11.79 -12.67
CA ASN A 88 12.80 -12.62 -12.19
C ASN A 88 13.84 -11.80 -11.41
N GLY A 89 13.37 -10.90 -10.55
CA GLY A 89 14.22 -10.07 -9.69
C GLY A 89 14.87 -8.88 -10.40
N ARG A 90 14.65 -8.69 -11.71
CA ARG A 90 15.27 -7.60 -12.48
C ARG A 90 14.29 -6.46 -12.70
N ILE A 91 14.65 -5.26 -12.24
CA ILE A 91 13.83 -4.05 -12.41
C ILE A 91 13.95 -3.42 -13.81
N ALA A 92 15.10 -3.56 -14.48
CA ALA A 92 15.36 -2.91 -15.76
C ALA A 92 14.35 -3.26 -16.89
N PRO A 93 13.85 -4.51 -17.01
CA PRO A 93 12.80 -4.85 -17.98
C PRO A 93 11.47 -4.13 -17.73
N LEU A 94 11.09 -3.89 -16.46
CA LEU A 94 9.88 -3.12 -16.13
C LEU A 94 10.00 -1.68 -16.66
N VAL A 95 11.11 -1.01 -16.32
CA VAL A 95 11.39 0.36 -16.78
C VAL A 95 11.45 0.43 -18.31
N SER A 96 12.09 -0.56 -18.95
CA SER A 96 12.17 -0.65 -20.40
C SER A 96 10.79 -0.82 -21.06
N GLY A 97 9.85 -1.51 -20.39
CA GLY A 97 8.47 -1.65 -20.85
C GLY A 97 7.76 -0.29 -20.87
N PHE A 98 7.82 0.45 -19.78
CA PHE A 98 7.20 1.79 -19.69
C PHE A 98 7.84 2.82 -20.64
N ALA A 99 9.15 2.74 -20.86
CA ALA A 99 9.84 3.59 -21.83
C ALA A 99 9.34 3.34 -23.26
N LYS A 100 9.09 2.08 -23.63
CA LYS A 100 8.59 1.70 -24.96
C LYS A 100 7.12 2.06 -25.18
N SER A 101 6.32 2.13 -24.12
CA SER A 101 4.90 2.49 -24.19
C SER A 101 4.64 4.00 -24.05
N GLU A 102 5.69 4.84 -24.04
CA GLU A 102 5.63 6.30 -23.82
C GLU A 102 4.91 6.68 -22.50
N GLN A 103 4.96 5.78 -21.51
CA GLN A 103 4.32 5.97 -20.21
C GLN A 103 5.27 6.56 -19.15
N LEU A 104 6.53 6.83 -19.49
CA LEU A 104 7.47 7.56 -18.64
C LEU A 104 7.43 9.03 -19.00
N SER A 105 7.04 9.87 -18.04
CA SER A 105 7.16 11.31 -18.20
C SER A 105 8.63 11.74 -18.13
N GLN A 106 8.93 12.93 -18.66
CA GLN A 106 10.28 13.50 -18.52
C GLN A 106 10.69 13.66 -17.05
N HIS A 107 9.72 13.96 -16.17
CA HIS A 107 9.94 14.07 -14.74
C HIS A 107 10.39 12.73 -14.13
N ASP A 108 9.69 11.63 -14.44
CA ASP A 108 10.06 10.29 -13.96
C ASP A 108 11.46 9.89 -14.42
N ILE A 109 11.83 10.22 -15.67
CA ILE A 109 13.15 9.94 -16.22
C ILE A 109 14.23 10.69 -15.43
N ASP A 110 14.01 11.96 -15.13
CA ASP A 110 14.98 12.79 -14.41
C ASP A 110 15.13 12.34 -12.95
N GLU A 111 14.03 11.94 -12.30
CA GLU A 111 14.09 11.35 -10.96
C GLU A 111 14.85 10.03 -10.94
N LEU A 112 14.58 9.12 -11.89
CA LEU A 112 15.29 7.83 -11.98
C LEU A 112 16.79 8.01 -12.22
N LYS A 113 17.18 8.94 -13.11
CA LYS A 113 18.60 9.26 -13.33
C LYS A 113 19.26 9.79 -12.06
N LYS A 114 18.60 10.71 -11.37
CA LYS A 114 19.12 11.27 -10.12
C LYS A 114 19.33 10.20 -9.05
N VAL A 115 18.40 9.26 -8.89
CA VAL A 115 18.53 8.13 -7.95
C VAL A 115 19.75 7.27 -8.28
N ILE A 116 19.99 6.96 -9.56
CA ILE A 116 21.16 6.18 -9.99
C ILE A 116 22.46 6.96 -9.71
N ASP A 117 22.52 8.23 -10.11
CA ASP A 117 23.70 9.08 -9.90
C ASP A 117 24.05 9.23 -8.42
N ASP A 118 23.04 9.43 -7.56
CA ASP A 118 23.24 9.58 -6.12
C ASP A 118 23.68 8.26 -5.47
N TRP A 119 23.14 7.12 -5.93
CA TRP A 119 23.60 5.80 -5.47
C TRP A 119 25.05 5.52 -5.89
N GLU A 120 25.43 5.81 -7.13
CA GLU A 120 26.81 5.61 -7.61
C GLU A 120 27.82 6.47 -6.86
N LYS A 121 27.45 7.70 -6.45
CA LYS A 121 28.29 8.57 -5.63
C LYS A 121 28.48 8.05 -4.20
N GLN A 122 27.45 7.41 -3.63
CA GLN A 122 27.52 6.83 -2.27
C GLN A 122 28.33 5.52 -2.23
N GLN A 123 28.52 4.86 -3.36
CA GLN A 123 29.32 3.63 -3.50
C GLN A 123 30.79 3.90 -3.86
N LYS A 124 31.18 5.17 -4.07
CA LYS A 124 32.56 5.62 -4.29
C LYS A 124 33.18 6.14 -2.99
#